data_AF-A0A1W2BZT3-F1
#
_entry.id   AF-A0A1W2BZT3-F1
#
_cell.length_a   1.000
_cell.length_b   1.000
_cell.length_c   1.000
_cell.angle_alpha   90.00
_cell.angle_beta   90.00
_cell.angle_gamma   90.00
#
_symmetry.space_group_name_H-M   'P 1'
#
loop_
_entity.id
_entity.type
_entity.pdbx_description
1 polymer ?
#
loop_
_entity_poly.entity_id
_entity_poly.type
_entity_poly.pdbx_seq_one_letter_code
_entity_poly.pdbx_strand_id
1 'polypeptide(L)'
;MSMKLNQDEKHKELLKYRALVLATIDYYLDNKQLEVKTVDFDSETHFLELKLITEKFFELGQLTRLKSWFRDLTEVPIEGRDFKFNQYIKEKTNYDVDIFQSFFEKIDKIVKQGKIKTNQQFYDVRTMVDYLEGDCSKSNELRIQNLIEMLDDFDQKLNSKK
;
A
#
# COMPACT_ATOMS: atom_id res chain seq x y z
N MET A 1 14.74 -16.98 -15.62
CA MET A 1 15.62 -17.93 -14.89
C MET A 1 15.33 -17.75 -13.41
N SER A 2 14.66 -18.70 -12.76
CA SER A 2 14.32 -18.59 -11.33
C SER A 2 15.50 -19.11 -10.50
N MET A 3 16.16 -18.22 -9.75
CA MET A 3 17.19 -18.62 -8.78
C MET A 3 16.52 -19.40 -7.65
N LYS A 4 16.91 -20.66 -7.47
CA LYS A 4 16.45 -21.51 -6.38
C LYS A 4 17.10 -20.97 -5.10
N LEU A 5 16.31 -20.40 -4.19
CA LEU A 5 16.80 -19.93 -2.88
C LEU A 5 17.46 -21.09 -2.13
N ASN A 6 18.58 -20.82 -1.44
CA ASN A 6 19.13 -21.79 -0.50
C ASN A 6 18.21 -21.94 0.73
N GLN A 7 18.45 -22.95 1.57
CA GLN A 7 17.56 -23.25 2.71
C GLN A 7 17.47 -22.10 3.71
N ASP A 8 18.58 -21.42 3.99
CA ASP A 8 18.64 -20.31 4.94
C ASP A 8 17.92 -19.06 4.41
N GLU A 9 18.08 -18.75 3.12
CA GLU A 9 17.37 -17.67 2.43
C GLU A 9 15.87 -17.94 2.41
N LYS A 10 15.47 -19.19 2.11
CA LYS A 10 14.05 -19.58 2.13
C LYS A 10 13.46 -19.42 3.53
N HIS A 11 14.20 -19.78 4.57
CA HIS A 11 13.73 -19.63 5.96
C HIS A 11 13.60 -18.16 6.38
N LYS A 12 14.57 -17.31 6.02
CA LYS A 12 14.50 -15.86 6.24
C LYS A 12 13.29 -15.23 5.53
N GLU A 13 13.04 -15.64 4.29
CA GLU A 13 11.86 -15.19 3.54
C GLU A 13 10.55 -15.69 4.17
N LEU A 14 10.52 -16.93 4.68
CA LEU A 14 9.35 -17.44 5.42
C LEU A 14 9.05 -16.60 6.66
N LEU A 15 10.07 -16.29 7.46
CA LEU A 15 9.94 -15.43 8.65
C LEU A 15 9.44 -14.04 8.27
N LYS A 16 10.02 -13.45 7.22
CA LYS A 16 9.62 -12.15 6.71
C LYS A 16 8.15 -12.13 6.31
N TYR A 17 7.74 -13.02 5.41
CA TYR A 17 6.37 -13.00 4.90
C TYR A 17 5.33 -13.44 5.93
N ARG A 18 5.70 -14.29 6.89
CA ARG A 18 4.85 -14.55 8.07
C ARG A 18 4.62 -13.26 8.86
N ALA A 19 5.69 -12.55 9.22
CA ALA A 19 5.60 -11.31 10.00
C ALA A 19 4.77 -10.25 9.27
N LEU A 20 4.99 -10.08 7.96
CA LEU A 20 4.24 -9.16 7.13
C LEU A 20 2.75 -9.49 7.09
N VAL A 21 2.37 -10.75 6.83
CA VAL A 21 0.96 -11.16 6.77
C VAL A 21 0.27 -10.96 8.11
N LEU A 22 0.90 -11.37 9.22
CA LEU A 22 0.33 -11.20 10.55
C LEU A 22 0.15 -9.72 10.91
N ALA A 23 1.15 -8.89 10.62
CA ALA A 23 1.03 -7.45 10.85
C ALA A 23 -0.09 -6.82 10.01
N THR A 24 -0.25 -7.22 8.74
CA THR A 24 -1.38 -6.75 7.91
C THR A 24 -2.73 -7.11 8.52
N ILE A 25 -2.88 -8.34 9.06
CA ILE A 25 -4.11 -8.75 9.71
C ILE A 25 -4.33 -7.96 11.02
N ASP A 26 -3.28 -7.76 11.82
CA ASP A 26 -3.37 -6.96 13.04
C ASP A 26 -3.76 -5.52 12.74
N TYR A 27 -3.29 -4.94 11.62
CA TYR A 27 -3.70 -3.61 11.17
C TYR A 27 -5.21 -3.52 10.93
N TYR A 28 -5.82 -4.58 10.38
CA TYR A 28 -7.27 -4.62 10.16
C TYR A 28 -8.06 -4.82 11.44
N LEU A 29 -7.56 -5.67 12.35
CA LEU A 29 -8.16 -5.87 13.67
C LEU A 29 -8.12 -4.60 14.52
N ASP A 30 -7.03 -3.84 14.45
CA ASP A 30 -6.87 -2.58 15.19
C ASP A 30 -7.75 -1.45 14.61
N ASN A 31 -8.15 -1.55 13.34
CA ASN A 31 -8.94 -0.54 12.66
C ASN A 31 -10.45 -0.82 12.74
N LYS A 32 -11.09 -0.33 13.81
CA LYS A 32 -12.54 -0.46 14.05
C LYS A 32 -13.44 0.03 12.92
N GLN A 33 -12.95 0.88 12.01
CA GLN A 33 -13.74 1.32 10.86
C GLN A 33 -13.94 0.21 9.82
N LEU A 34 -13.13 -0.86 9.89
CA LEU A 34 -13.24 -2.05 9.05
C LEU A 34 -14.03 -3.18 9.72
N GLU A 35 -14.50 -2.96 10.95
CA GLU A 35 -15.31 -3.94 11.66
C GLU A 35 -16.68 -4.08 10.98
N VAL A 36 -16.92 -5.27 10.44
CA VAL A 36 -18.20 -5.66 9.85
C VAL A 36 -18.73 -6.87 10.60
N LYS A 37 -19.94 -6.73 11.13
CA LYS A 37 -20.65 -7.80 11.82
C LYS A 37 -22.08 -7.89 11.30
N THR A 38 -22.42 -9.05 10.75
CA THR A 38 -23.76 -9.42 10.29
C THR A 38 -24.18 -10.72 10.96
N VAL A 39 -25.38 -11.22 10.65
CA VAL A 39 -25.88 -12.49 11.24
C VAL A 39 -24.97 -13.67 10.88
N ASP A 40 -24.38 -13.65 9.68
CA ASP A 40 -23.62 -14.77 9.13
C ASP A 40 -22.11 -14.49 8.99
N PHE A 41 -21.65 -13.29 9.39
CA PHE A 41 -20.25 -12.89 9.23
C PHE A 41 -19.77 -12.00 10.37
N ASP A 42 -18.60 -12.32 10.90
CA ASP A 42 -17.90 -11.54 11.90
C ASP A 42 -16.47 -11.32 11.41
N SER A 43 -16.15 -10.07 11.04
CA SER A 43 -14.84 -9.71 10.51
C SER A 43 -13.69 -9.98 11.48
N GLU A 44 -13.90 -9.78 12.78
CA GLU A 44 -12.87 -10.03 13.81
C GLU A 44 -12.56 -11.52 13.86
N THR A 45 -13.59 -12.36 13.92
CA THR A 45 -13.44 -13.82 13.89
C THR A 45 -12.75 -14.27 12.61
N HIS A 46 -13.15 -13.74 11.45
CA HIS A 46 -12.53 -14.04 10.17
C HIS A 46 -11.03 -13.70 10.16
N PHE A 47 -10.64 -12.51 10.62
CA PHE A 47 -9.24 -12.11 10.68
C PHE A 47 -8.43 -12.97 11.66
N LEU A 48 -9.00 -13.35 12.80
CA LEU A 48 -8.35 -14.28 13.74
C LEU A 48 -8.12 -15.67 13.11
N GLU A 49 -9.07 -16.18 12.33
CA GLU A 49 -8.89 -17.42 11.57
C GLU A 49 -7.76 -17.31 10.54
N LEU A 50 -7.65 -16.18 9.84
CA LEU A 50 -6.56 -15.94 8.89
C LEU A 50 -5.18 -15.98 9.56
N LYS A 51 -5.04 -15.54 10.82
CA LYS A 51 -3.79 -15.68 11.58
C LYS A 51 -3.41 -17.14 11.77
N LEU A 52 -4.37 -17.98 12.16
CA LEU A 52 -4.13 -19.42 12.36
C LEU A 52 -3.69 -20.11 11.07
N ILE A 53 -4.33 -19.79 9.94
CA ILE A 53 -3.95 -20.37 8.66
C ILE A 53 -2.57 -19.84 8.20
N THR A 54 -2.24 -18.58 8.52
CA THR A 54 -0.91 -18.01 8.25
C THR A 54 0.19 -18.80 8.97
N GLU A 55 -0.02 -19.12 10.25
CA GLU A 55 0.90 -19.98 11.01
C GLU A 55 1.04 -21.36 10.36
N LYS A 56 -0.07 -21.97 9.94
CA LYS A 56 -0.04 -23.26 9.25
C LYS A 56 0.77 -23.20 7.95
N PHE A 57 0.64 -22.14 7.15
CA PHE A 57 1.47 -21.98 5.94
C PHE A 57 2.95 -21.81 6.26
N PHE A 58 3.28 -21.13 7.36
CA PHE A 58 4.65 -20.99 7.82
C PHE A 58 5.25 -22.33 8.28
N GLU A 59 4.55 -23.08 9.14
CA GLU A 59 4.98 -24.40 9.64
C GLU A 59 5.22 -25.39 8.50
N LEU A 60 4.37 -25.35 7.46
CA LEU A 60 4.49 -26.19 6.26
C LEU A 60 5.53 -25.65 5.25
N GLY A 61 6.21 -24.55 5.55
CA GLY A 61 7.23 -23.95 4.68
C GLY A 61 6.70 -23.44 3.34
N GLN A 62 5.42 -23.03 3.29
CA GLN A 62 4.69 -22.62 2.08
C GLN A 62 4.91 -21.14 1.74
N LEU A 63 6.15 -20.78 1.41
CA LEU A 63 6.54 -19.40 1.12
C LEU A 63 5.67 -18.75 0.03
N THR A 64 5.36 -19.47 -1.05
CA THR A 64 4.53 -18.96 -2.14
C THR A 64 3.13 -18.55 -1.68
N ARG A 65 2.54 -19.30 -0.73
CA ARG A 65 1.23 -18.98 -0.16
C ARG A 65 1.29 -17.72 0.68
N LEU A 66 2.30 -17.59 1.55
CA LEU A 66 2.50 -16.38 2.35
C LEU A 66 2.72 -15.13 1.48
N LYS A 67 3.49 -15.24 0.39
CA LYS A 67 3.69 -14.16 -0.58
C LYS A 67 2.38 -13.75 -1.26
N SER A 68 1.58 -14.73 -1.70
CA SER A 68 0.26 -14.47 -2.28
C SER A 68 -0.62 -13.77 -1.26
N TRP A 69 -0.66 -14.28 -0.03
CA TRP A 69 -1.53 -13.74 0.99
C TRP A 69 -1.21 -12.30 1.35
N PHE A 70 0.08 -11.99 1.46
CA PHE A 70 0.52 -10.63 1.68
C PHE A 70 0.05 -9.71 0.56
N ARG A 71 0.25 -10.11 -0.71
CA ARG A 71 -0.22 -9.34 -1.87
C ARG A 71 -1.73 -9.10 -1.78
N ASP A 72 -2.51 -10.17 -1.63
CA ASP A 72 -3.97 -10.13 -1.66
C ASP A 72 -4.52 -9.29 -0.49
N LEU A 73 -3.93 -9.43 0.70
CA LEU A 73 -4.30 -8.62 1.85
C LEU A 73 -3.91 -7.15 1.69
N THR A 74 -2.84 -6.81 0.97
CA THR A 74 -2.42 -5.41 0.76
C THR A 74 -3.23 -4.66 -0.31
N GLU A 75 -4.12 -5.34 -1.06
CA GLU A 75 -4.92 -4.70 -2.11
C GLU A 75 -5.77 -3.54 -1.55
N VAL A 76 -6.42 -3.74 -0.41
CA VAL A 76 -7.29 -2.71 0.21
C VAL A 76 -6.52 -1.43 0.59
N PRO A 77 -5.38 -1.48 1.32
CA PRO A 77 -4.53 -0.31 1.57
C PRO A 77 -4.02 0.33 0.29
N ILE A 78 -3.67 -0.46 -0.72
CA ILE A 78 -3.22 0.06 -2.02
C ILE A 78 -4.33 0.87 -2.68
N GLU A 79 -5.53 0.29 -2.82
CA GLU A 79 -6.69 0.92 -3.44
C GLU A 79 -7.16 2.16 -2.67
N GLY A 80 -7.23 2.05 -1.35
CA GLY A 80 -7.60 3.14 -0.45
C GLY A 80 -6.54 4.22 -0.29
N ARG A 81 -5.35 4.05 -0.90
CA ARG A 81 -4.20 4.96 -0.77
C ARG A 81 -3.83 5.21 0.69
N ASP A 82 -3.86 4.16 1.48
CA ASP A 82 -3.64 4.20 2.92
C ASP A 82 -2.15 4.26 3.25
N PHE A 83 -1.50 5.39 3.00
CA PHE A 83 -0.04 5.50 3.10
C PHE A 83 0.51 5.23 4.51
N LYS A 84 -0.29 5.44 5.58
CA LYS A 84 0.09 5.07 6.96
C LYS A 84 0.30 3.57 7.14
N PHE A 85 -0.25 2.73 6.26
CA PHE A 85 -0.07 1.29 6.30
C PHE A 85 1.40 0.88 6.17
N ASN A 86 2.15 1.48 5.23
CA ASN A 86 3.58 1.18 5.04
C ASN A 86 4.38 1.48 6.31
N GLN A 87 4.08 2.61 6.97
CA GLN A 87 4.72 2.97 8.24
C GLN A 87 4.41 1.95 9.32
N TYR A 88 3.12 1.58 9.48
CA TYR A 88 2.70 0.57 10.44
C TYR A 88 3.43 -0.78 10.25
N ILE A 89 3.49 -1.27 9.01
CA ILE A 89 4.17 -2.54 8.70
C ILE A 89 5.66 -2.48 9.06
N LYS A 90 6.33 -1.37 8.73
CA LYS A 90 7.75 -1.18 9.04
C LYS A 90 7.98 -1.14 10.56
N GLU A 91 7.16 -0.41 11.30
CA GLU A 91 7.28 -0.32 12.77
C GLU A 91 7.00 -1.67 13.46
N LYS A 92 6.01 -2.43 12.99
CA LYS A 92 5.64 -3.72 13.59
C LYS A 92 6.61 -4.85 13.24
N THR A 93 7.19 -4.83 12.04
CA THR A 93 7.93 -6.00 11.52
C THR A 93 9.43 -5.75 11.32
N ASN A 94 9.87 -4.49 11.38
CA ASN A 94 11.21 -4.03 10.98
C ASN A 94 11.56 -4.32 9.51
N TYR A 95 10.60 -4.73 8.68
CA TYR A 95 10.82 -4.90 7.24
C TYR A 95 10.40 -3.64 6.50
N ASP A 96 11.33 -3.11 5.70
CA ASP A 96 11.03 -2.05 4.75
C ASP A 96 10.41 -2.67 3.49
N VAL A 97 9.10 -2.49 3.34
CA VAL A 97 8.34 -2.94 2.18
C VAL A 97 7.57 -1.73 1.64
N ASP A 98 7.80 -1.41 0.38
CA ASP A 98 7.08 -0.34 -0.29
C ASP A 98 5.98 -0.92 -1.19
N ILE A 99 4.76 -1.05 -0.67
CA ILE A 99 3.62 -1.52 -1.48
C ILE A 99 3.11 -0.43 -2.44
N PHE A 100 3.51 0.83 -2.23
CA PHE A 100 3.07 1.99 -3.01
C PHE A 100 4.11 2.43 -4.05
N GLN A 101 5.24 1.72 -4.18
CA GLN A 101 6.31 2.04 -5.14
C GLN A 101 5.76 2.30 -6.54
N SER A 102 4.87 1.43 -7.03
CA SER A 102 4.27 1.56 -8.36
C SER A 102 3.44 2.84 -8.53
N PHE A 103 2.79 3.31 -7.46
CA PHE A 103 2.06 4.57 -7.43
C PHE A 103 3.05 5.74 -7.52
N PHE A 104 4.10 5.75 -6.69
CA PHE A 104 5.10 6.83 -6.74
C PHE A 104 5.82 6.90 -8.08
N GLU A 105 6.19 5.77 -8.67
CA GLU A 105 6.79 5.71 -10.02
C GLU A 105 5.83 6.25 -11.10
N LYS A 106 4.52 6.02 -10.94
CA LYS A 106 3.50 6.57 -11.84
C LYS A 106 3.44 8.09 -11.73
N ILE A 107 3.48 8.63 -10.50
CA ILE A 107 3.52 10.08 -10.27
C ILE A 107 4.78 10.68 -10.88
N ASP A 108 5.96 10.09 -10.64
CA ASP A 108 7.22 10.58 -11.19
C ASP A 108 7.20 10.61 -12.73
N LYS A 109 6.54 9.62 -13.37
CA LYS A 109 6.32 9.63 -14.83
C LYS A 109 5.41 10.77 -15.28
N ILE A 110 4.37 11.10 -14.52
CA ILE A 110 3.47 12.23 -14.82
C ILE A 110 4.22 13.56 -14.67
N VAL A 111 4.98 13.73 -13.59
CA VAL A 111 5.80 14.93 -13.34
C VAL A 111 6.85 15.11 -14.42
N LYS A 112 7.56 14.05 -14.81
CA LYS A 112 8.53 14.09 -15.92
C LYS A 112 7.91 14.50 -17.26
N GLN A 113 6.62 14.19 -17.48
CA GLN A 113 5.90 14.64 -18.67
C GLN A 113 5.49 16.12 -18.58
N GLY A 114 5.51 16.72 -17.38
CA GLY A 114 5.19 18.13 -17.12
C GLY A 114 3.72 18.49 -17.37
N LYS A 115 2.83 17.51 -17.57
CA LYS A 115 1.41 17.77 -17.82
C LYS A 115 0.51 16.60 -17.46
N ILE A 116 -0.65 16.94 -16.91
CA ILE A 116 -1.77 16.01 -16.70
C ILE A 116 -2.57 15.91 -18.02
N LYS A 117 -2.90 14.69 -18.41
CA LYS A 117 -3.58 14.37 -19.68
C LYS A 117 -4.97 13.78 -19.48
N THR A 118 -5.24 13.17 -18.32
CA THR A 118 -6.49 12.47 -18.04
C THR A 118 -6.99 12.78 -16.65
N ASN A 119 -8.31 12.63 -16.43
CA ASN A 119 -8.90 12.78 -15.10
C ASN A 119 -8.29 11.80 -14.08
N GLN A 120 -7.91 10.59 -14.50
CA GLN A 120 -7.24 9.65 -13.59
C GLN A 120 -5.89 10.19 -13.11
N GLN A 121 -5.10 10.79 -14.01
CA GLN A 121 -3.84 11.42 -13.63
C GLN A 121 -4.07 12.62 -12.71
N PHE A 122 -5.15 13.37 -12.91
CA PHE A 122 -5.56 14.44 -11.99
C PHE A 122 -5.80 13.90 -10.57
N TYR A 123 -6.62 12.85 -10.42
CA TYR A 123 -6.88 12.24 -9.11
C TYR A 123 -5.62 11.66 -8.46
N ASP A 124 -4.77 10.98 -9.23
CA ASP A 124 -3.51 10.44 -8.71
C ASP A 124 -2.58 11.56 -8.21
N VAL A 125 -2.44 12.65 -8.98
CA VAL A 125 -1.63 13.81 -8.58
C VAL A 125 -2.22 14.52 -7.36
N ARG A 126 -3.54 14.69 -7.31
CA ARG A 126 -4.24 15.25 -6.14
C ARG A 126 -3.98 14.43 -4.88
N THR A 127 -4.09 13.11 -4.98
CA THR A 127 -3.78 12.18 -3.88
C THR A 127 -2.33 12.35 -3.38
N MET A 128 -1.38 12.55 -4.31
CA MET A 128 0.02 12.79 -3.94
C MET A 128 0.20 14.12 -3.20
N VAL A 129 -0.50 15.18 -3.61
CA VAL A 129 -0.48 16.47 -2.89
C VAL A 129 -1.00 16.28 -1.47
N ASP A 130 -2.19 15.68 -1.31
CA ASP A 130 -2.79 15.46 0.01
C ASP A 130 -1.86 14.61 0.92
N TYR A 131 -1.18 13.61 0.36
CA TYR A 131 -0.16 12.82 1.05
C TYR A 131 1.06 13.65 1.50
N LEU A 132 1.62 14.47 0.61
CA LEU A 132 2.79 15.30 0.90
C LEU A 132 2.48 16.42 1.87
N GLU A 133 1.26 16.97 1.86
CA GLU A 133 0.82 17.98 2.84
C GLU A 133 0.67 17.39 4.25
N GLY A 134 0.29 16.11 4.35
CA GLY A 134 0.26 15.38 5.62
C GLY A 134 1.65 15.13 6.21
N ASP A 135 2.68 15.07 5.37
CA ASP A 135 4.08 15.01 5.80
C ASP A 135 4.58 16.43 6.10
N CYS A 136 4.66 16.79 7.40
CA CYS A 136 5.09 18.11 7.87
C CYS A 136 6.58 18.46 7.56
N SER A 137 7.24 17.72 6.66
CA SER A 137 8.61 17.97 6.24
C SER A 137 8.69 19.13 5.22
N LYS A 138 9.45 20.17 5.56
CA LYS A 138 9.71 21.32 4.67
C LYS A 138 10.35 20.95 3.33
N SER A 139 10.93 19.75 3.22
CA SER A 139 11.54 19.26 1.99
C SER A 139 10.56 19.10 0.83
N ASN A 140 9.26 19.03 1.09
CA ASN A 140 8.25 18.77 0.06
C ASN A 140 7.62 20.04 -0.55
N GLU A 141 7.86 21.24 -0.01
CA GLU A 141 7.18 22.49 -0.44
C GLU A 141 7.27 22.74 -1.95
N LEU A 142 8.47 22.67 -2.52
CA LEU A 142 8.67 22.88 -3.97
C LEU A 142 7.99 21.79 -4.81
N ARG A 143 7.97 20.54 -4.31
CA ARG A 143 7.31 19.43 -5.01
C ARG A 143 5.80 19.61 -4.98
N ILE A 144 5.23 20.00 -3.84
CA ILE A 144 3.80 20.29 -3.69
C ILE A 144 3.40 21.41 -4.64
N GLN A 145 4.14 22.52 -4.66
CA GLN A 145 3.86 23.66 -5.55
C GLN A 145 3.83 23.23 -7.03
N ASN A 146 4.83 22.48 -7.48
CA ASN A 146 4.87 21.98 -8.86
C ASN A 146 3.65 21.08 -9.19
N LEU A 147 3.20 20.25 -8.24
CA LEU A 147 2.03 19.39 -8.46
C LEU A 147 0.73 20.19 -8.50
N ILE A 148 0.59 21.21 -7.65
CA ILE A 148 -0.57 22.12 -7.64
C ILE A 148 -0.66 22.87 -8.96
N GLU A 149 0.44 23.44 -9.46
CA GLU A 149 0.48 24.12 -10.75
C GLU A 149 0.01 23.20 -11.88
N MET A 150 0.44 21.94 -11.88
CA MET A 150 -0.01 20.94 -12.87
C MET A 150 -1.52 20.64 -12.80
N LEU A 151 -2.13 20.68 -11.61
CA LEU A 151 -3.58 20.51 -11.41
C LEU A 151 -4.34 21.71 -11.95
N ASP A 152 -3.92 22.93 -11.59
CA ASP A 152 -4.53 24.18 -12.06
C ASP A 152 -4.48 24.29 -13.58
N ASP A 153 -3.34 23.93 -14.18
CA ASP A 153 -3.13 23.90 -15.63
C ASP A 153 -4.10 22.97 -16.37
N PHE A 154 -4.54 21.90 -15.71
CA PHE A 154 -5.49 20.94 -16.27
C PHE A 154 -6.92 21.43 -16.15
N ASP A 155 -7.29 21.99 -14.99
CA ASP A 155 -8.62 22.55 -14.75
C ASP A 155 -8.91 23.75 -15.65
N GLN A 156 -7.93 24.63 -15.85
CA GLN A 156 -8.06 25.74 -16.79
C GLN A 156 -8.32 25.25 -18.23
N LYS A 157 -7.60 24.20 -18.67
CA LYS A 157 -7.80 23.60 -20.01
C LYS A 157 -9.15 22.91 -20.16
N LEU A 158 -9.74 22.40 -19.09
CA LEU A 158 -11.09 21.84 -19.10
C LEU A 158 -12.15 22.94 -19.19
N ASN A 159 -11.98 24.02 -18.41
CA ASN A 159 -12.90 25.14 -18.38
C ASN A 159 -12.84 26.00 -19.65
N SER A 160 -11.67 26.11 -20.30
CA SER A 160 -11.53 26.81 -21.58
C SER A 160 -12.10 26.05 -22.79
N LYS A 161 -12.49 24.79 -22.61
CA LYS A 161 -13.07 23.92 -23.66
C LYS A 161 -14.60 23.76 -23.53
N LYS A 162 -15.20 24.31 -22.48
CA LYS A 162 -16.65 24.41 -22.30
C LYS A 162 -17.15 25.74 -22.86
#